data_AF-A0A399YFQ0-F1
#
_entry.id   AF-A0A399YFQ0-F1
#
_cell.length_a   1.000
_cell.length_b   1.000
_cell.length_c   1.000
_cell.angle_alpha   90.00
_cell.angle_beta   90.00
_cell.angle_gamma   90.00
#
_symmetry.space_group_name_H-M   'P 1'
#
loop_
_entity.id
_entity.type
_entity.pdbx_description
1 polymer ?
#
loop_
_entity_poly.entity_id
_entity_poly.type
_entity_poly.pdbx_seq_one_letter_code
_entity_poly.pdbx_strand_id
1 'polypeptide(L)'
;MDRLEEVLADLAAEGEVLDALVAPLDEAAWRTPTPAAGWEVATQVAHLAWTDEATVAAVRAGQEWERLAVAAAADTGALVDGAAHAGAAVPPSQLLERW
;
A
#
# COMPACT_ATOMS: atom_id res chain seq x y z
N MET A 1 1.72 28.13 7.41
CA MET A 1 2.11 27.10 6.44
C MET A 1 1.25 27.27 5.22
N ASP A 2 1.79 27.03 4.03
CA ASP A 2 0.96 26.94 2.84
C ASP A 2 0.22 25.58 2.79
N ARG A 3 -0.76 25.45 1.89
CA ARG A 3 -1.60 24.24 1.81
C ARG A 3 -0.80 22.98 1.44
N LEU A 4 0.29 23.12 0.68
CA LEU A 4 1.14 22.00 0.32
C LEU A 4 1.92 21.51 1.54
N GLU A 5 2.49 22.43 2.34
CA GLU A 5 3.18 22.11 3.58
C GLU A 5 2.27 21.39 4.58
N GLU A 6 1.01 21.83 4.70
CA GLU A 6 0.02 21.15 5.55
C GLU A 6 -0.25 19.72 5.09
N VAL A 7 -0.51 19.51 3.80
CA VAL A 7 -0.80 18.17 3.25
C VAL A 7 0.38 17.22 3.41
N LEU A 8 1.61 17.71 3.23
CA LEU A 8 2.81 16.90 3.42
C LEU A 8 3.04 16.55 4.90
N ALA A 9 2.77 17.48 5.82
CA ALA A 9 2.86 17.23 7.24
C ALA A 9 1.81 16.21 7.71
N ASP A 10 0.57 16.33 7.23
CA ASP A 10 -0.51 15.37 7.52
C ASP A 10 -0.16 13.98 7.00
N LEU A 11 0.33 13.86 5.76
CA LEU A 11 0.75 12.58 5.17
C LEU A 11 1.85 11.90 6.00
N ALA A 12 2.86 12.66 6.43
CA ALA A 12 3.94 12.13 7.27
C ALA A 12 3.41 11.66 8.63
N ALA A 13 2.55 12.45 9.28
CA ALA A 13 1.96 12.10 10.56
C ALA A 13 1.06 10.85 10.47
N GLU A 14 0.26 10.72 9.41
CA GLU A 14 -0.57 9.53 9.18
C GLU A 14 0.29 8.28 8.93
N GLY A 15 1.40 8.41 8.20
CA GLY A 15 2.38 7.32 8.01
C GLY A 15 3.02 6.87 9.34
N GLU A 16 3.46 7.82 10.17
CA GLU A 16 4.02 7.52 11.50
C GLU A 16 3.01 6.80 12.41
N VAL A 17 1.73 7.20 12.35
CA VAL A 17 0.66 6.53 13.11
C VAL A 17 0.49 5.10 12.64
N LEU A 18 0.49 4.84 11.32
CA LEU A 18 0.38 3.48 10.81
C LEU A 18 1.60 2.63 11.21
N ASP A 19 2.81 3.15 11.05
CA ASP A 19 4.05 2.46 11.46
C ASP A 19 4.02 2.07 12.93
N ALA A 20 3.61 2.99 13.80
CA ALA A 20 3.51 2.74 15.23
C ALA A 20 2.49 1.63 15.57
N LEU A 21 1.45 1.47 14.74
CA LEU A 21 0.45 0.40 14.91
C LEU A 21 0.97 -0.97 14.45
N VAL A 22 1.72 -1.03 13.34
CA VAL A 22 2.06 -2.30 12.70
C VAL A 22 3.49 -2.80 12.99
N ALA A 23 4.45 -1.91 13.26
CA ALA A 23 5.84 -2.29 13.52
C ALA A 23 6.03 -3.18 14.77
N PRO A 24 5.25 -3.03 15.87
CA PRO A 24 5.38 -3.93 17.03
C PRO A 24 4.72 -5.30 16.88
N LEU A 25 3.93 -5.51 15.81
CA LEU A 25 3.17 -6.73 15.62
C LEU A 25 4.10 -7.90 15.26
N ASP A 26 3.80 -9.09 15.79
CA ASP A 26 4.45 -10.33 15.36
C ASP A 26 3.81 -10.90 14.09
N GLU A 27 4.46 -11.90 13.49
CA GLU A 27 3.99 -12.54 12.25
C GLU A 27 2.53 -12.98 12.34
N ALA A 28 2.10 -13.53 13.47
CA ALA A 28 0.74 -14.02 13.63
C ALA A 28 -0.27 -12.87 13.63
N ALA A 29 0.04 -11.75 14.29
CA ALA A 29 -0.79 -10.56 14.30
C ALA A 29 -0.90 -9.92 12.89
N TRP A 30 0.14 -9.99 12.07
CA TRP A 30 0.08 -9.56 10.66
C TRP A 30 -0.87 -10.39 9.78
N ARG A 31 -1.19 -11.63 10.19
CA ARG A 31 -2.20 -12.49 9.56
C ARG A 31 -3.62 -12.27 10.08
N THR A 32 -3.83 -11.27 10.94
CA THR A 32 -5.16 -10.99 11.50
C THR A 32 -6.11 -10.52 10.38
N PRO A 33 -7.30 -11.14 10.21
CA PRO A 33 -8.27 -10.69 9.23
C PRO A 33 -8.76 -9.28 9.52
N THR A 34 -9.00 -8.52 8.45
CA THR A 34 -9.60 -7.19 8.51
C THR A 34 -11.07 -7.23 8.05
N PRO A 35 -11.85 -6.14 8.23
CA PRO A 35 -13.21 -6.08 7.69
C PRO A 35 -13.31 -6.21 6.16
N ALA A 36 -12.22 -5.94 5.42
CA ALA A 36 -12.14 -6.25 4.00
C ALA A 36 -12.03 -7.78 3.83
N ALA A 37 -13.06 -8.39 3.26
CA ALA A 37 -13.15 -9.85 3.16
C ALA A 37 -11.96 -10.43 2.38
N GLY A 38 -11.31 -11.43 2.97
CA GLY A 38 -10.12 -12.07 2.39
C GLY A 38 -8.81 -11.33 2.66
N TRP A 39 -8.84 -10.11 3.21
CA TRP A 39 -7.65 -9.31 3.48
C TRP A 39 -7.26 -9.40 4.96
N GLU A 40 -5.97 -9.62 5.19
CA GLU A 40 -5.33 -9.56 6.50
C GLU A 40 -4.60 -8.21 6.66
N VAL A 41 -4.07 -7.92 7.85
CA VAL A 41 -3.27 -6.69 8.10
C VAL A 41 -2.15 -6.54 7.06
N ALA A 42 -1.44 -7.63 6.73
CA ALA A 42 -0.42 -7.62 5.68
C ALA A 42 -0.98 -7.22 4.30
N THR A 43 -2.19 -7.64 3.96
CA THR A 43 -2.84 -7.27 2.69
C THR A 43 -3.19 -5.79 2.65
N GLN A 44 -3.64 -5.22 3.77
CA GLN A 44 -3.93 -3.79 3.85
C GLN A 44 -2.66 -2.95 3.65
N VAL A 45 -1.57 -3.26 4.36
CA VAL A 45 -0.31 -2.51 4.23
C VAL A 45 0.30 -2.68 2.84
N ALA A 46 0.24 -3.90 2.27
CA ALA A 46 0.69 -4.15 0.90
C ALA A 46 -0.11 -3.37 -0.15
N HIS A 47 -1.42 -3.21 0.07
CA HIS A 47 -2.26 -2.37 -0.79
C HIS A 47 -1.86 -0.90 -0.72
N LEU A 48 -1.57 -0.37 0.48
CA LEU A 48 -1.13 1.02 0.64
C LEU A 48 0.23 1.26 -0.06
N ALA A 49 1.23 0.42 0.22
CA ALA A 49 2.54 0.53 -0.42
C ALA A 49 2.47 0.43 -1.95
N TRP A 50 1.65 -0.49 -2.49
CA TRP A 50 1.43 -0.59 -3.93
C TRP A 50 0.72 0.64 -4.52
N THR A 51 -0.21 1.25 -3.78
CA THR A 51 -0.92 2.45 -4.23
C THR A 51 0.02 3.65 -4.34
N ASP A 52 0.96 3.79 -3.42
CA ASP A 52 2.00 4.84 -3.48
C ASP A 52 2.92 4.65 -4.70
N GLU A 53 3.37 3.42 -4.94
CA GLU A 53 4.14 3.09 -6.14
C GLU A 53 3.37 3.37 -7.44
N ALA A 54 2.10 2.96 -7.50
CA ALA A 54 1.23 3.24 -8.65
C ALA A 54 1.02 4.75 -8.87
N THR A 55 0.90 5.52 -7.79
CA THR A 55 0.79 6.98 -7.83
C THR A 55 2.07 7.62 -8.36
N VAL A 56 3.24 7.18 -7.88
CA VAL A 56 4.54 7.65 -8.40
C VAL A 56 4.69 7.31 -9.88
N ALA A 57 4.31 6.10 -10.29
CA ALA A 57 4.31 5.70 -11.70
C ALA A 57 3.42 6.62 -12.54
N ALA A 58 2.21 6.92 -12.08
CA ALA A 58 1.25 7.80 -12.75
C ALA A 58 1.82 9.22 -12.94
N VAL A 59 2.40 9.80 -11.88
CA VAL A 59 3.03 11.14 -11.93
C VAL A 59 4.19 11.17 -12.92
N ARG A 60 4.98 10.09 -13.00
CA ARG A 60 6.09 9.96 -13.95
C ARG A 60 5.63 9.75 -15.40
N ALA A 61 4.39 9.28 -15.61
CA ALA A 61 3.76 9.06 -16.91
C ALA A 61 4.61 8.22 -17.89
N GLY A 62 5.27 7.17 -17.39
CA GLY A 62 6.13 6.28 -18.18
C GLY A 62 5.49 4.92 -18.52
N GLN A 63 6.28 4.01 -19.07
CA GLN A 63 5.83 2.66 -19.47
C GLN A 63 5.22 1.85 -18.31
N GLU A 64 5.65 2.09 -17.08
CA GLU A 64 5.06 1.47 -15.91
C GLU A 64 3.60 1.90 -15.71
N TRP A 65 3.32 3.20 -15.81
CA TRP A 65 1.97 3.73 -15.76
C TRP A 65 1.13 3.21 -16.92
N GLU A 66 1.66 3.18 -18.15
CA GLU A 66 0.93 2.63 -19.30
C GLU A 66 0.49 1.17 -19.07
N ARG A 67 1.38 0.35 -18.50
CA ARG A 67 1.05 -1.04 -18.14
C ARG A 67 -0.03 -1.11 -17.06
N LEU A 68 0.09 -0.31 -16.00
CA LEU A 68 -0.90 -0.25 -14.93
C LEU A 68 -2.25 0.23 -15.43
N ALA A 69 -2.28 1.26 -16.28
CA ALA A 69 -3.50 1.80 -16.86
C ALA A 69 -4.23 0.77 -17.76
N VAL A 70 -3.50 0.02 -18.57
CA VAL A 70 -4.07 -1.06 -19.39
C VAL A 70 -4.63 -2.19 -18.51
N ALA A 71 -3.88 -2.61 -17.49
CA ALA A 71 -4.34 -3.66 -16.57
C ALA A 71 -5.57 -3.20 -15.77
N ALA A 72 -5.58 -1.97 -15.26
CA ALA A 72 -6.69 -1.40 -14.51
C ALA A 72 -7.94 -1.24 -15.38
N ALA A 73 -7.79 -0.88 -16.66
CA ALA A 73 -8.90 -0.78 -17.60
C ALA A 73 -9.56 -2.15 -17.89
N ALA A 74 -8.80 -3.24 -17.79
CA ALA A 74 -9.34 -4.59 -17.94
C ALA A 74 -10.10 -5.03 -16.68
N ASP A 75 -9.47 -4.92 -15.51
CA ASP A 75 -10.08 -5.19 -14.21
C ASP A 75 -9.26 -4.52 -13.09
N THR A 76 -9.74 -3.39 -12.60
CA THR A 76 -9.08 -2.68 -11.50
C THR A 76 -9.13 -3.48 -10.20
N GLY A 77 -10.23 -4.17 -9.93
CA GLY A 77 -10.38 -4.95 -8.70
C GLY A 77 -9.38 -6.09 -8.64
N ALA A 78 -9.30 -6.88 -9.71
CA ALA A 78 -8.35 -7.99 -9.80
C ALA A 78 -6.89 -7.52 -9.79
N LEU A 79 -6.58 -6.36 -10.39
CA LEU A 79 -5.24 -5.77 -10.34
C LEU A 79 -4.85 -5.42 -8.90
N VAL A 80 -5.74 -4.72 -8.18
CA VAL A 80 -5.53 -4.27 -6.81
C VAL A 80 -5.41 -5.46 -5.86
N ASP A 81 -6.37 -6.40 -5.91
CA ASP A 81 -6.36 -7.61 -5.08
C ASP A 81 -5.08 -8.43 -5.33
N GLY A 82 -4.72 -8.63 -6.59
CA GLY A 82 -3.53 -9.38 -6.97
C GLY A 82 -2.24 -8.75 -6.44
N ALA A 83 -2.10 -7.43 -6.57
CA ALA A 83 -0.93 -6.70 -6.07
C ALA A 83 -0.85 -6.71 -4.54
N ALA A 84 -1.98 -6.48 -3.85
CA ALA A 84 -2.06 -6.50 -2.40
C ALA A 84 -1.72 -7.89 -1.83
N HIS A 85 -2.30 -8.97 -2.39
CA HIS A 85 -2.00 -10.33 -1.96
C HIS A 85 -0.57 -10.76 -2.28
N ALA A 86 -0.02 -10.37 -3.43
CA ALA A 86 1.37 -10.64 -3.76
C ALA A 86 2.34 -9.94 -2.80
N GLY A 87 2.06 -8.67 -2.47
CA GLY A 87 2.85 -7.92 -1.48
C GLY A 87 2.73 -8.50 -0.07
N ALA A 88 1.56 -9.02 0.32
CA ALA A 88 1.34 -9.65 1.62
C ALA A 88 1.98 -11.05 1.78
N ALA A 89 2.55 -11.61 0.72
CA ALA A 89 3.19 -12.93 0.74
C ALA A 89 4.66 -12.87 1.19
N VAL A 90 5.26 -11.68 1.31
CA VAL A 90 6.62 -11.48 1.84
C VAL A 90 6.58 -11.31 3.36
N PRO A 91 7.70 -11.51 4.08
CA PRO A 91 7.76 -11.24 5.51
C PRO A 91 7.36 -9.79 5.84
N PRO A 92 6.59 -9.55 6.91
CA PRO A 92 6.19 -8.22 7.36
C PRO A 92 7.32 -7.20 7.49
N SER A 93 8.52 -7.64 7.90
CA SER A 93 9.68 -6.75 7.97
C SER A 93 10.09 -6.19 6.60
N GLN A 94 9.99 -6.99 5.54
CA GLN A 94 10.27 -6.52 4.18
C GLN A 94 9.16 -5.62 3.66
N LEU A 95 7.92 -5.84 4.10
CA LEU A 95 6.81 -4.98 3.75
C LEU A 95 6.92 -3.61 4.45
N LEU A 96 7.34 -3.59 5.71
CA LEU A 96 7.63 -2.38 6.48
C LEU A 96 8.82 -1.57 5.94
N GLU A 97 9.80 -2.22 5.28
CA GLU A 97 10.90 -1.53 4.62
C GLU A 97 10.50 -0.93 3.26
N ARG A 98 9.43 -1.46 2.66
CA ARG A 98 8.93 -1.04 1.34
C ARG A 98 7.91 0.09 1.44
N TRP A 99 7.08 0.04 2.48
CA TRP A 99 6.26 1.16 2.95
C TRP A 99 7.19 2.29 3.43
#